data_AF-A0A212EK45-F1
#
_entry.id   AF-A0A212EK45-F1
#
_cell.length_a   1.000
_cell.length_b   1.000
_cell.length_c   1.000
_cell.angle_alpha   90.00
_cell.angle_beta   90.00
_cell.angle_gamma   90.00
#
_symmetry.space_group_name_H-M   'P 1'
#
loop_
_entity.id
_entity.type
_entity.pdbx_description
1 polymer ?
#
loop_
_entity_poly.entity_id
_entity_poly.type
_entity_poly.pdbx_seq_one_letter_code
_entity_poly.pdbx_strand_id
1 'polypeptide(L)'
;MTSSRALGGFATLMTPSLSSGHSCHRLPRQRCWQVILLGIARRRSLLQCTEAPKAPRIRAKGQRALSLTKKYSRIGPKGYVLIREYDPCMAANIYNFPLRSDDVFVISFPKSGTTWTQELVWLLLNDLDYEKAKKSLNYRFPFLEASMFDFEEPVPEDPRYAISKEIKPPTVDQIKNMPSPKFIKSHLPLSLLPPNLLEKSKVVYVARDPRDVAVSFFHHYKLMKMMAPDRDFKTYWSYFINSK
;
A
#
# COMPACT_ATOMS: atom_id res chain seq x y z
N MET A 1 -10.99 -53.81 54.94
CA MET A 1 -11.30 -54.93 54.02
C MET A 1 -10.64 -54.57 52.68
N THR A 2 -9.42 -55.07 52.45
CA THR A 2 -9.11 -56.26 51.61
C THR A 2 -9.35 -56.01 50.12
N SER A 3 -8.46 -56.23 49.14
CA SER A 3 -7.03 -56.62 49.01
C SER A 3 -6.93 -57.51 47.77
N SER A 4 -6.14 -57.12 46.75
CA SER A 4 -5.27 -57.98 45.89
C SER A 4 -4.69 -57.08 44.78
N ARG A 5 -3.36 -56.90 44.57
CA ARG A 5 -2.34 -57.84 44.04
C ARG A 5 -2.76 -58.46 42.70
N ALA A 6 -1.93 -58.64 41.67
CA ALA A 6 -0.46 -58.59 41.44
C ALA A 6 -0.22 -58.30 39.92
N LEU A 7 0.95 -58.02 39.31
CA LEU A 7 2.38 -57.72 39.62
C LEU A 7 2.95 -57.00 38.34
N GLY A 8 4.23 -56.64 38.09
CA GLY A 8 5.53 -56.75 38.77
C GLY A 8 6.68 -56.51 37.75
N GLY A 9 7.78 -55.86 38.19
CA GLY A 9 9.14 -55.95 37.61
C GLY A 9 9.45 -55.10 36.36
N PHE A 10 10.68 -54.61 36.13
CA PHE A 10 11.90 -54.59 36.98
C PHE A 10 12.76 -53.37 36.58
N ALA A 11 13.67 -52.92 37.45
CA ALA A 11 14.51 -51.74 37.22
C ALA A 11 15.73 -52.00 36.31
N THR A 12 16.40 -50.95 35.82
CA THR A 12 17.79 -50.60 36.20
C THR A 12 18.27 -49.32 35.47
N LEU A 13 18.90 -48.41 36.22
CA LEU A 13 19.68 -47.28 35.72
C LEU A 13 21.11 -47.72 35.41
N MET A 14 21.67 -47.34 34.25
CA MET A 14 23.11 -47.06 34.12
C MET A 14 23.38 -46.01 33.02
N THR A 15 24.06 -44.93 33.41
CA THR A 15 24.96 -44.16 32.53
C THR A 15 26.34 -44.85 32.52
N PRO A 16 27.20 -44.68 31.50
CA PRO A 16 28.14 -43.54 31.58
C PRO A 16 28.71 -43.00 30.24
N SER A 17 29.45 -41.90 30.39
CA SER A 17 30.62 -41.46 29.61
C SER A 17 30.46 -40.82 28.22
N LEU A 18 31.15 -39.68 28.06
CA LEU A 18 31.49 -39.07 26.78
C LEU A 18 32.75 -39.74 26.21
N SER A 19 32.85 -39.83 24.88
CA SER A 19 34.13 -39.68 24.19
C SER A 19 33.93 -39.06 22.80
N SER A 20 35.00 -38.45 22.28
CA SER A 20 35.02 -37.57 21.11
C SER A 20 35.20 -38.33 19.79
N GLY A 21 34.68 -37.77 18.69
CA GLY A 21 34.94 -38.27 17.34
C GLY A 21 34.36 -37.35 16.24
N HIS A 22 35.23 -36.63 15.53
CA HIS A 22 34.82 -35.83 14.38
C HIS A 22 34.66 -36.68 13.12
N SER A 23 33.50 -36.63 12.47
CA SER A 23 33.33 -36.44 11.02
C SER A 23 31.86 -36.63 10.64
N CYS A 24 31.23 -35.64 9.99
CA CYS A 24 29.88 -35.78 9.46
C CYS A 24 29.82 -35.40 7.99
N HIS A 25 29.84 -36.41 7.13
CA HIS A 25 29.56 -36.26 5.70
C HIS A 25 28.05 -36.04 5.46
N ARG A 26 27.72 -34.79 5.10
CA ARG A 26 26.70 -34.38 4.09
C ARG A 26 25.55 -35.38 3.80
N LEU A 27 24.41 -35.23 4.48
CA LEU A 27 23.06 -35.67 4.07
C LEU A 27 22.01 -34.58 4.48
N PRO A 28 20.72 -34.62 4.06
CA PRO A 28 20.28 -33.90 2.87
C PRO A 28 19.41 -32.67 3.16
N ARG A 29 19.19 -31.83 2.13
CA ARG A 29 18.20 -30.75 2.15
C ARG A 29 16.78 -31.30 2.37
N GLN A 30 16.27 -31.33 3.60
CA GLN A 30 14.83 -31.26 3.97
C GLN A 30 14.64 -31.16 5.50
N ARG A 31 15.03 -30.04 6.14
CA ARG A 31 14.66 -29.73 7.55
C ARG A 31 14.92 -28.27 8.02
N CYS A 32 14.77 -27.28 7.13
CA CYS A 32 15.09 -25.87 7.45
C CYS A 32 13.89 -24.91 7.55
N TRP A 33 12.65 -25.39 7.40
CA TRP A 33 11.45 -24.53 7.31
C TRP A 33 10.62 -24.41 8.60
N GLN A 34 10.96 -25.15 9.66
CA GLN A 34 10.08 -25.27 10.85
C GLN A 34 10.50 -24.45 12.07
N VAL A 35 11.56 -23.63 11.96
CA VAL A 35 12.03 -22.75 13.06
C VAL A 35 11.64 -21.28 12.84
N ILE A 36 11.33 -20.85 11.61
CA ILE A 36 10.94 -19.46 11.31
C ILE A 36 9.43 -19.21 11.57
N LEU A 37 8.57 -20.22 11.40
CA LEU A 37 7.12 -20.07 11.54
C LEU A 37 6.62 -19.98 13.00
N LEU A 38 7.38 -20.47 13.98
CA LEU A 38 7.01 -20.37 15.41
C LEU A 38 7.36 -19.02 16.05
N GLY A 39 8.24 -18.22 15.44
CA GLY A 39 8.58 -16.87 15.93
C GLY A 39 7.51 -15.81 15.66
N ILE A 40 6.61 -16.04 14.70
CA ILE A 40 5.60 -15.06 14.23
C ILE A 40 4.27 -15.22 14.99
N ALA A 41 3.99 -16.40 15.57
CA ALA A 41 2.70 -16.72 16.19
C ALA A 41 2.49 -16.19 17.63
N ARG A 42 3.50 -15.57 18.27
CA ARG A 42 3.44 -15.12 19.68
C ARG A 42 3.57 -13.60 19.92
N ARG A 43 3.27 -12.76 18.93
CA ARG A 43 3.00 -11.32 19.13
C ARG A 43 1.65 -10.87 18.56
N ARG A 44 0.59 -11.62 18.84
CA ARG A 44 -0.80 -11.10 18.83
C ARG A 44 -1.10 -10.39 20.15
N SER A 45 -0.47 -9.24 20.36
CA SER A 45 -0.89 -8.25 21.36
C SER A 45 -0.24 -6.91 21.01
N LEU A 46 -1.07 -5.87 20.85
CA LEU A 46 -0.69 -4.46 20.83
C LEU A 46 0.46 -4.05 19.88
N LEU A 47 0.16 -4.05 18.58
CA LEU A 47 0.64 -3.01 17.67
C LEU A 47 -0.54 -2.10 17.28
N GLN A 48 -1.08 -1.39 18.27
CA GLN A 48 -1.72 -0.12 17.95
C GLN A 48 -0.61 0.84 17.53
N CYS A 49 -0.68 1.36 16.31
CA CYS A 49 0.04 2.58 15.95
C CYS A 49 -0.56 3.71 16.78
N THR A 50 -0.08 3.88 18.01
CA THR A 50 -0.33 5.09 18.79
C THR A 50 0.15 6.27 17.94
N GLU A 51 -0.70 7.28 17.76
CA GLU A 51 -0.31 8.46 17.01
C GLU A 51 0.88 9.11 17.72
N ALA A 52 2.07 9.00 17.12
CA ALA A 52 3.20 9.80 17.55
C ALA A 52 2.79 11.28 17.41
N PRO A 53 2.91 12.10 18.46
CA PRO A 53 2.48 13.50 18.38
C PRO A 53 3.23 14.17 17.24
N LYS A 54 2.48 14.63 16.24
CA LYS A 54 3.04 15.32 15.06
C LYS A 54 3.78 16.55 15.58
N ALA A 55 5.12 16.52 15.50
CA ALA A 55 5.95 17.64 15.92
C ALA A 55 5.46 18.93 15.24
N PRO A 56 5.34 20.05 15.98
CA PRO A 56 4.80 21.28 15.41
C PRO A 56 5.64 21.71 14.19
N ARG A 57 4.98 21.83 13.02
CA ARG A 57 5.61 22.28 11.76
C ARG A 57 5.98 23.77 11.86
N ILE A 58 7.03 24.10 12.61
CA ILE A 58 7.66 25.42 12.57
C ILE A 58 8.48 25.52 11.28
N ARG A 59 7.82 25.88 10.17
CA ARG A 59 8.51 26.29 8.93
C ARG A 59 9.01 27.72 9.11
N ALA A 60 10.32 27.89 9.25
CA ALA A 60 10.94 29.21 9.17
C ALA A 60 10.66 29.84 7.78
N LYS A 61 10.13 31.07 7.77
CA LYS A 61 9.95 31.84 6.53
C LYS A 61 11.32 32.11 5.91
N GLY A 62 11.58 31.61 4.70
CA GLY A 62 12.76 32.01 3.92
C GLY A 62 13.48 30.92 3.11
N GLN A 63 13.25 29.62 3.37
CA GLN A 63 13.96 28.56 2.64
C GLN A 63 13.33 28.25 1.26
N ARG A 64 13.60 29.12 0.28
CA ARG A 64 13.53 28.74 -1.14
C ARG A 64 14.64 27.72 -1.44
N ALA A 65 14.34 26.76 -2.32
CA ALA A 65 15.23 25.67 -2.74
C ALA A 65 15.61 24.63 -1.66
N LEU A 66 14.61 23.94 -1.08
CA LEU A 66 14.86 22.59 -0.57
C LEU A 66 15.21 21.68 -1.77
N SER A 67 16.35 20.99 -1.72
CA SER A 67 16.83 20.19 -2.85
C SER A 67 15.83 19.10 -3.28
N LEU A 68 15.64 18.96 -4.60
CA LEU A 68 14.71 17.99 -5.22
C LEU A 68 14.95 16.52 -4.82
N THR A 69 16.10 16.21 -4.21
CA THR A 69 16.53 14.90 -3.74
C THR A 69 15.82 14.39 -2.48
N LYS A 70 14.89 15.13 -1.86
CA LYS A 70 14.21 14.73 -0.60
C LYS A 70 12.69 14.44 -0.71
N LYS A 71 12.16 14.20 -1.92
CA LYS A 71 10.70 14.02 -2.16
C LYS A 71 10.21 12.58 -2.41
N TYR A 72 11.10 11.62 -2.70
CA TYR A 72 10.71 10.25 -3.06
C TYR A 72 11.47 9.20 -2.24
N SER A 73 10.84 8.04 -2.06
CA SER A 73 11.35 6.86 -1.37
C SER A 73 11.24 5.63 -2.28
N ARG A 74 12.20 4.69 -2.20
CA ARG A 74 12.10 3.36 -2.84
C ARG A 74 11.53 2.35 -1.86
N ILE A 75 10.44 1.69 -2.24
CA ILE A 75 9.67 0.79 -1.37
C ILE A 75 9.71 -0.65 -1.88
N GLY A 76 9.99 -1.59 -0.97
CA GLY A 76 10.01 -3.03 -1.22
C GLY A 76 11.19 -3.53 -2.08
N PRO A 77 11.31 -4.86 -2.27
CA PRO A 77 12.45 -5.46 -2.98
C PRO A 77 12.51 -5.10 -4.47
N LYS A 78 11.40 -4.65 -5.06
CA LYS A 78 11.32 -4.16 -6.44
C LYS A 78 11.65 -2.66 -6.57
N GLY A 79 11.92 -1.96 -5.46
CA GLY A 79 12.38 -0.57 -5.45
C GLY A 79 11.37 0.45 -5.99
N TYR A 80 10.08 0.23 -5.76
CA TYR A 80 8.99 1.09 -6.26
C TYR A 80 9.18 2.54 -5.79
N VAL A 81 9.20 3.48 -6.73
CA VAL A 81 9.37 4.92 -6.42
C VAL A 81 8.03 5.50 -6.02
N LEU A 82 7.88 5.84 -4.75
CA LEU A 82 6.70 6.51 -4.19
C LEU A 82 7.11 7.84 -3.55
N ILE A 83 6.13 8.72 -3.35
CA ILE A 83 6.31 10.00 -2.67
C ILE A 83 6.64 9.73 -1.20
N ARG A 84 7.52 10.52 -0.58
CA ARG A 84 8.09 10.27 0.76
C ARG A 84 7.04 10.16 1.87
N GLU A 85 5.93 10.84 1.69
CA GLU A 85 4.73 10.84 2.52
C GLU A 85 4.00 9.48 2.53
N TYR A 86 4.34 8.54 1.64
CA TYR A 86 4.01 7.11 1.78
C TYR A 86 4.89 6.47 2.86
N ASP A 87 4.57 6.76 4.11
CA ASP A 87 5.30 6.27 5.29
C ASP A 87 4.94 4.81 5.68
N PRO A 88 5.70 4.17 6.58
CA PRO A 88 5.42 2.79 7.01
C PRO A 88 4.06 2.58 7.68
N CYS A 89 3.48 3.59 8.33
CA CYS A 89 2.16 3.50 8.96
C CYS A 89 1.05 3.53 7.90
N MET A 90 1.16 4.42 6.90
CA MET A 90 0.27 4.43 5.74
C MET A 90 0.37 3.12 4.96
N ALA A 91 1.59 2.63 4.71
CA ALA A 91 1.83 1.36 4.03
C ALA A 91 1.20 0.18 4.79
N ALA A 92 1.36 0.12 6.12
CA ALA A 92 0.72 -0.91 6.94
C ALA A 92 -0.81 -0.81 6.94
N ASN A 93 -1.37 0.40 6.98
CA ASN A 93 -2.83 0.63 6.95
C ASN A 93 -3.47 0.20 5.62
N ILE A 94 -2.76 0.38 4.50
CA ILE A 94 -3.21 -0.03 3.17
C ILE A 94 -3.00 -1.54 2.97
N TYR A 95 -1.86 -2.08 3.37
CA TYR A 95 -1.57 -3.52 3.23
C TYR A 95 -2.51 -4.40 4.08
N ASN A 96 -2.99 -3.89 5.21
CA ASN A 96 -3.97 -4.55 6.06
C ASN A 96 -5.41 -4.02 5.86
N PHE A 97 -5.71 -3.41 4.71
CA PHE A 97 -7.03 -2.85 4.44
C PHE A 97 -8.13 -3.95 4.46
N PRO A 98 -9.24 -3.77 5.20
CA PRO A 98 -10.28 -4.77 5.35
C PRO A 98 -11.15 -4.89 4.09
N LEU A 99 -10.92 -5.94 3.33
CA LEU A 99 -11.67 -6.29 2.11
C LEU A 99 -13.02 -6.93 2.41
N ARG A 100 -14.00 -6.64 1.55
CA ARG A 100 -15.33 -7.27 1.49
C ARG A 100 -15.53 -7.95 0.14
N SER A 101 -16.40 -8.98 0.09
CA SER A 101 -16.66 -9.81 -1.11
C SER A 101 -17.26 -9.06 -2.30
N ASP A 102 -17.82 -7.89 -2.05
CA ASP A 102 -18.47 -7.00 -3.00
C ASP A 102 -17.63 -5.77 -3.36
N ASP A 103 -16.41 -5.65 -2.83
CA ASP A 103 -15.49 -4.55 -3.18
C ASP A 103 -15.02 -4.66 -4.64
N VAL A 104 -14.89 -3.51 -5.28
CA VAL A 104 -14.47 -3.38 -6.68
C VAL A 104 -13.33 -2.37 -6.80
N PHE A 105 -12.15 -2.85 -7.19
CA PHE A 105 -10.96 -2.02 -7.35
C PHE A 105 -10.69 -1.73 -8.83
N VAL A 106 -10.46 -0.46 -9.17
CA VAL A 106 -9.88 -0.04 -10.45
C VAL A 106 -8.43 0.37 -10.21
N ILE A 107 -7.50 -0.42 -10.76
CA ILE A 107 -6.06 -0.29 -10.51
C ILE A 107 -5.33 -0.02 -11.82
N SER A 108 -4.34 0.87 -11.82
CA SER A 108 -3.44 1.01 -12.95
C SER A 108 -2.16 1.76 -12.56
N PHE A 109 -1.13 1.70 -13.40
CA PHE A 109 -0.15 2.78 -13.39
C PHE A 109 -0.83 4.14 -13.70
N PRO A 110 -0.42 5.27 -13.09
CA PRO A 110 -1.04 6.58 -13.35
C PRO A 110 -1.16 6.92 -14.84
N LYS A 111 -2.27 7.56 -15.23
CA LYS A 111 -2.57 8.01 -16.60
C LYS A 111 -2.85 6.92 -17.66
N SER A 112 -2.97 5.65 -17.25
CA SER A 112 -3.32 4.55 -18.17
C SER A 112 -4.81 4.42 -18.55
N GLY A 113 -5.70 5.30 -18.05
CA GLY A 113 -7.13 5.28 -18.40
C GLY A 113 -8.13 5.18 -17.25
N THR A 114 -7.68 5.25 -15.98
CA THR A 114 -8.54 5.04 -14.81
C THR A 114 -9.84 5.82 -14.80
N THR A 115 -9.86 7.09 -15.22
CA THR A 115 -11.07 7.92 -15.13
C THR A 115 -12.22 7.31 -15.91
N TRP A 116 -11.99 6.94 -17.17
CA TRP A 116 -12.96 6.24 -18.01
C TRP A 116 -13.36 4.89 -17.42
N THR A 117 -12.40 4.09 -16.98
CA THR A 117 -12.70 2.77 -16.39
C THR A 117 -13.52 2.86 -15.12
N GLN A 118 -13.25 3.83 -14.24
CA GLN A 118 -14.04 4.05 -13.02
C GLN A 118 -15.49 4.42 -13.39
N GLU A 119 -15.71 5.33 -14.35
CA GLU A 119 -17.08 5.71 -14.76
C GLU A 119 -17.84 4.53 -15.38
N LEU A 120 -17.21 3.78 -16.28
CA LEU A 120 -17.81 2.59 -16.91
C LEU A 120 -18.17 1.51 -15.87
N VAL A 121 -17.24 1.19 -14.96
CA VAL A 121 -17.48 0.23 -13.88
C VAL A 121 -18.54 0.73 -12.90
N TRP A 122 -18.56 2.03 -12.61
CA TRP A 122 -19.56 2.62 -11.71
C TRP A 122 -20.97 2.49 -12.30
N LEU A 123 -21.16 2.96 -13.55
CA LEU A 123 -22.45 2.91 -14.24
C LEU A 123 -22.95 1.47 -14.42
N LEU A 124 -22.07 0.56 -14.86
CA LEU A 124 -22.43 -0.85 -15.09
C LEU A 124 -22.91 -1.56 -13.81
N LEU A 125 -22.37 -1.18 -12.65
CA LEU A 125 -22.72 -1.78 -11.35
C LEU A 125 -23.73 -0.96 -10.53
N ASN A 126 -24.30 0.08 -11.13
CA ASN A 126 -25.39 0.89 -10.57
C ASN A 126 -26.53 1.04 -11.61
N ASP A 127 -26.79 -0.01 -12.39
CA ASP A 127 -27.92 -0.10 -13.34
C ASP A 127 -28.02 1.06 -14.35
N LEU A 128 -26.87 1.61 -14.77
CA LEU A 128 -26.75 2.79 -15.63
C LEU A 128 -27.45 4.05 -15.05
N ASP A 129 -27.45 4.21 -13.72
CA ASP A 129 -28.00 5.39 -13.03
C ASP A 129 -27.14 6.65 -13.27
N TYR A 130 -27.40 7.32 -14.39
CA TYR A 130 -26.73 8.56 -14.79
C TYR A 130 -26.98 9.72 -13.81
N GLU A 131 -28.08 9.73 -13.04
CA GLU A 131 -28.38 10.78 -12.07
C GLU A 131 -27.47 10.69 -10.85
N LYS A 132 -27.29 9.49 -10.28
CA LYS A 132 -26.29 9.26 -9.23
C LYS A 132 -24.86 9.46 -9.75
N ALA A 133 -24.59 9.15 -11.02
CA ALA A 133 -23.26 9.33 -11.62
C ALA A 133 -22.82 10.81 -11.70
N LYS A 134 -23.74 11.78 -11.67
CA LYS A 134 -23.42 13.22 -11.59
C LYS A 134 -22.67 13.61 -10.31
N LYS A 135 -22.71 12.78 -9.25
CA LYS A 135 -21.87 13.00 -8.06
C LYS A 135 -20.39 12.91 -8.44
N SER A 136 -19.55 13.76 -7.85
CA SER A 136 -18.11 13.80 -8.15
C SER A 136 -17.45 12.43 -7.96
N LEU A 137 -16.62 12.06 -8.94
CA LEU A 137 -15.98 10.74 -9.01
C LEU A 137 -15.14 10.42 -7.76
N ASN A 138 -14.56 11.40 -7.08
CA ASN A 138 -13.76 11.17 -5.86
C ASN A 138 -14.61 10.65 -4.68
N TYR A 139 -15.93 10.89 -4.66
CA TYR A 139 -16.84 10.31 -3.66
C TYR A 139 -17.36 8.93 -4.08
N ARG A 140 -17.55 8.71 -5.38
CA ARG A 140 -18.02 7.44 -5.95
C ARG A 140 -16.91 6.39 -5.98
N PHE A 141 -15.69 6.81 -6.28
CA PHE A 141 -14.45 6.03 -6.34
C PHE A 141 -13.37 6.75 -5.50
N PRO A 142 -13.41 6.61 -4.16
CA PRO A 142 -12.31 7.02 -3.28
C PRO A 142 -10.94 6.49 -3.77
N PHE A 143 -9.94 7.38 -3.71
CA PHE A 143 -8.56 7.06 -4.07
C PHE A 143 -7.81 6.63 -2.80
N LEU A 144 -7.50 5.33 -2.69
CA LEU A 144 -7.08 4.67 -1.45
C LEU A 144 -5.86 5.34 -0.78
N GLU A 145 -4.85 5.67 -1.58
CA GLU A 145 -3.60 6.26 -1.12
C GLU A 145 -3.51 7.79 -1.33
N ALA A 146 -4.66 8.47 -1.47
CA ALA A 146 -4.71 9.93 -1.70
C ALA A 146 -4.05 10.77 -0.61
N SER A 147 -3.95 10.24 0.61
CA SER A 147 -3.24 10.87 1.74
C SER A 147 -1.73 11.00 1.55
N MET A 148 -1.11 10.34 0.55
CA MET A 148 0.31 10.56 0.24
C MET A 148 0.58 11.95 -0.37
N PHE A 149 -0.46 12.62 -0.87
CA PHE A 149 -0.34 13.92 -1.50
C PHE A 149 -0.60 15.00 -0.44
N ASP A 150 0.47 15.68 0.01
CA ASP A 150 0.32 16.92 0.78
C ASP A 150 -0.25 17.98 -0.20
N PHE A 151 -1.57 18.15 -0.17
CA PHE A 151 -2.26 19.26 -0.82
C PHE A 151 -1.92 20.53 -0.02
N GLU A 152 -0.69 21.03 -0.18
CA GLU A 152 -0.18 22.19 0.56
C GLU A 152 -1.10 23.41 0.43
N GLU A 153 -1.09 24.25 1.48
CA GLU A 153 -1.85 25.50 1.58
C GLU A 153 -1.77 26.32 0.27
N PRO A 154 -2.90 26.63 -0.39
CA PRO A 154 -2.87 27.11 -1.77
C PRO A 154 -2.32 28.53 -1.93
N VAL A 155 -1.80 28.80 -3.14
CA VAL A 155 -1.48 30.15 -3.59
C VAL A 155 -2.81 30.94 -3.71
N PRO A 156 -2.99 32.09 -3.05
CA PRO A 156 -4.29 32.76 -2.95
C PRO A 156 -4.95 33.14 -4.28
N GLU A 157 -4.17 33.34 -5.34
CA GLU A 157 -4.66 33.84 -6.62
C GLU A 157 -5.15 32.77 -7.62
N ASP A 158 -5.11 31.46 -7.30
CA ASP A 158 -5.54 30.40 -8.24
C ASP A 158 -7.06 30.13 -8.12
N PRO A 159 -7.92 30.36 -9.14
CA PRO A 159 -9.37 30.18 -9.02
C PRO A 159 -9.82 28.75 -8.68
N ARG A 160 -8.94 27.74 -8.87
CA ARG A 160 -9.18 26.35 -8.45
C ARG A 160 -9.13 26.15 -6.94
N TYR A 161 -8.63 27.15 -6.20
CA TYR A 161 -8.52 27.17 -4.74
C TYR A 161 -9.86 26.91 -4.04
N ALA A 162 -10.93 27.63 -4.44
CA ALA A 162 -12.24 27.53 -3.80
C ALA A 162 -12.77 26.09 -3.75
N ILE A 163 -12.62 25.35 -4.86
CA ILE A 163 -13.06 23.95 -4.98
C ILE A 163 -12.17 23.00 -4.17
N SER A 164 -10.87 23.28 -4.09
CA SER A 164 -9.89 22.42 -3.39
C SER A 164 -10.03 22.45 -1.86
N LYS A 165 -10.62 23.52 -1.30
CA LYS A 165 -10.66 23.75 0.16
C LYS A 165 -11.72 22.90 0.86
N GLU A 166 -12.79 22.55 0.15
CA GLU A 166 -13.94 21.81 0.70
C GLU A 166 -13.83 20.29 0.53
N ILE A 167 -13.08 19.82 -0.47
CA ILE A 167 -13.03 18.41 -0.88
C ILE A 167 -11.64 17.82 -0.63
N LYS A 168 -11.33 17.55 0.65
CA LYS A 168 -10.23 16.64 0.99
C LYS A 168 -10.62 15.22 0.58
N PRO A 169 -9.74 14.45 -0.10
CA PRO A 169 -10.04 13.06 -0.42
C PRO A 169 -10.16 12.24 0.88
N PRO A 170 -11.02 11.21 0.91
CA PRO A 170 -11.24 10.44 2.12
C PRO A 170 -9.97 9.70 2.55
N THR A 171 -9.72 9.66 3.86
CA THR A 171 -8.63 8.87 4.44
C THR A 171 -8.89 7.38 4.30
N VAL A 172 -7.85 6.55 4.41
CA VAL A 172 -7.97 5.09 4.42
C VAL A 172 -9.04 4.62 5.42
N ASP A 173 -9.10 5.23 6.61
CA ASP A 173 -10.10 4.89 7.65
C ASP A 173 -11.52 5.33 7.32
N GLN A 174 -11.70 6.46 6.62
CA GLN A 174 -13.01 6.83 6.09
C GLN A 174 -13.49 5.81 5.04
N ILE A 175 -12.58 5.33 4.18
CA ILE A 175 -12.89 4.31 3.17
C ILE A 175 -13.26 2.97 3.82
N LYS A 176 -12.60 2.56 4.93
CA LYS A 176 -12.98 1.35 5.70
C LYS A 176 -14.45 1.34 6.13
N ASN A 177 -14.96 2.51 6.50
CA ASN A 177 -16.30 2.73 7.04
C ASN A 177 -17.38 3.07 5.98
N MET A 178 -17.01 3.15 4.71
CA MET A 178 -17.99 3.41 3.63
C MET A 178 -19.01 2.25 3.49
N PRO A 179 -20.24 2.54 3.05
CA PRO A 179 -21.23 1.51 2.74
C PRO A 179 -20.72 0.57 1.64
N SER A 180 -21.29 -0.63 1.61
CA SER A 180 -21.01 -1.66 0.61
C SER A 180 -21.97 -1.53 -0.58
N PRO A 181 -21.55 -1.79 -1.83
CA PRO A 181 -20.19 -2.14 -2.26
C PRO A 181 -19.24 -0.93 -2.28
N LYS A 182 -17.96 -1.15 -1.94
CA LYS A 182 -16.93 -0.10 -2.06
C LYS A 182 -16.25 -0.16 -3.42
N PHE A 183 -16.40 0.91 -4.18
CA PHE A 183 -15.65 1.16 -5.40
C PHE A 183 -14.36 1.91 -5.05
N ILE A 184 -13.19 1.33 -5.32
CA ILE A 184 -11.91 1.87 -4.85
C ILE A 184 -10.96 2.06 -6.02
N LYS A 185 -10.32 3.23 -6.08
CA LYS A 185 -9.25 3.52 -7.04
C LYS A 185 -7.89 3.35 -6.35
N SER A 186 -6.92 2.73 -7.03
CA SER A 186 -5.52 2.78 -6.62
C SER A 186 -4.55 2.83 -7.81
N HIS A 187 -3.38 3.40 -7.57
CA HIS A 187 -2.20 3.36 -8.44
C HIS A 187 -1.05 2.55 -7.83
N LEU A 188 -1.22 1.98 -6.64
CA LEU A 188 -0.23 1.09 -6.04
C LEU A 188 -0.13 -0.24 -6.79
N PRO A 189 1.08 -0.82 -6.88
CA PRO A 189 1.25 -2.19 -7.37
C PRO A 189 0.60 -3.18 -6.39
N LEU A 190 0.10 -4.31 -6.91
CA LEU A 190 -0.58 -5.35 -6.13
C LEU A 190 0.21 -5.83 -4.90
N SER A 191 1.54 -5.83 -4.95
CA SER A 191 2.41 -6.22 -3.83
C SER A 191 2.46 -5.22 -2.65
N LEU A 192 1.85 -4.04 -2.78
CA LEU A 192 1.69 -3.06 -1.70
C LEU A 192 0.22 -2.92 -1.24
N LEU A 193 -0.69 -3.67 -1.87
CA LEU A 193 -2.10 -3.81 -1.50
C LEU A 193 -2.29 -5.10 -0.69
N PRO A 194 -3.49 -5.36 -0.11
CA PRO A 194 -3.72 -6.59 0.65
C PRO A 194 -3.42 -7.86 -0.17
N PRO A 195 -2.72 -8.85 0.39
CA PRO A 195 -2.22 -10.00 -0.38
C PRO A 195 -3.34 -10.89 -0.94
N ASN A 196 -4.51 -10.91 -0.29
CA ASN A 196 -5.71 -11.64 -0.71
C ASN A 196 -6.72 -10.79 -1.51
N LEU A 197 -6.28 -9.66 -2.09
CA LEU A 197 -7.12 -8.77 -2.89
C LEU A 197 -7.88 -9.50 -4.00
N LEU A 198 -7.19 -10.35 -4.75
CA LEU A 198 -7.76 -11.07 -5.89
C LEU A 198 -8.67 -12.24 -5.48
N GLU A 199 -8.54 -12.74 -4.25
CA GLU A 199 -9.38 -13.81 -3.70
C GLU A 199 -10.70 -13.26 -3.13
N LYS A 200 -10.66 -12.03 -2.59
CA LYS A 200 -11.77 -11.44 -1.85
C LYS A 200 -12.51 -10.32 -2.57
N SER A 201 -11.98 -9.74 -3.63
CA SER A 201 -12.58 -8.57 -4.29
C SER A 201 -12.40 -8.63 -5.80
N LYS A 202 -13.20 -7.85 -6.53
CA LYS A 202 -13.10 -7.75 -7.99
C LYS A 202 -12.07 -6.69 -8.34
N VAL A 203 -11.13 -7.01 -9.24
CA VAL A 203 -10.08 -6.07 -9.66
C VAL A 203 -10.10 -5.89 -11.16
N VAL A 204 -10.26 -4.64 -11.61
CA VAL A 204 -10.08 -4.23 -13.01
C VAL A 204 -8.74 -3.53 -13.11
N TYR A 205 -7.75 -4.17 -13.72
CA TYR A 205 -6.45 -3.56 -14.00
C TYR A 205 -6.42 -2.94 -15.40
N VAL A 206 -5.94 -1.69 -15.51
CA VAL A 206 -5.82 -0.98 -16.80
C VAL A 206 -4.34 -0.79 -17.16
N ALA A 207 -3.93 -1.32 -18.31
CA ALA A 207 -2.63 -1.08 -18.91
C ALA A 207 -2.76 -0.15 -20.13
N ARG A 208 -1.71 0.63 -20.39
CA ARG A 208 -1.55 1.46 -21.60
C ARG A 208 -0.08 1.42 -22.01
N ASP A 209 0.20 1.67 -23.28
CA ASP A 209 1.56 1.82 -23.80
C ASP A 209 2.40 2.78 -22.91
N PRO A 210 3.58 2.35 -22.42
CA PRO A 210 4.39 3.17 -21.50
C PRO A 210 4.88 4.48 -22.13
N ARG A 211 4.98 4.57 -23.46
CA ARG A 211 5.40 5.77 -24.20
C ARG A 211 4.32 6.86 -24.09
N ASP A 212 3.07 6.48 -24.38
CA ASP A 212 1.89 7.32 -24.20
C ASP A 212 1.67 7.74 -22.75
N VAL A 213 1.83 6.79 -21.82
CA VAL A 213 1.72 7.02 -20.38
C VAL A 213 2.71 8.11 -19.94
N ALA A 214 3.96 8.04 -20.39
CA ALA A 214 4.97 9.04 -20.07
C ALA A 214 4.57 10.44 -20.56
N VAL A 215 4.08 10.57 -21.80
CA VAL A 215 3.59 11.86 -22.34
C VAL A 215 2.43 12.38 -21.50
N SER A 216 1.42 11.55 -21.23
CA SER A 216 0.25 11.96 -20.43
C SER A 216 0.61 12.32 -18.98
N PHE A 217 1.60 11.65 -18.40
CA PHE A 217 2.02 11.85 -17.02
C PHE A 217 2.97 13.05 -16.86
N PHE A 218 3.80 13.35 -17.87
CA PHE A 218 4.52 14.63 -18.00
C PHE A 218 3.56 15.82 -17.94
N HIS A 219 2.54 15.85 -18.80
CA HIS A 219 1.56 16.94 -18.81
C HIS A 219 0.75 17.01 -17.51
N HIS A 220 0.44 15.86 -16.89
CA HIS A 220 -0.24 15.84 -15.59
C HIS A 220 0.62 16.41 -14.45
N TYR A 221 1.92 16.07 -14.39
CA TYR A 221 2.84 16.67 -13.42
C TYR A 221 3.03 18.18 -13.63
N LYS A 222 2.98 18.68 -14.89
CA LYS A 222 2.94 20.13 -15.14
C LYS A 222 1.64 20.77 -14.64
N LEU A 223 0.48 20.17 -14.95
CA LEU A 223 -0.83 20.66 -14.48
C LEU A 223 -0.91 20.73 -12.95
N MET A 224 -0.39 19.70 -12.26
CA MET A 224 -0.37 19.60 -10.80
C MET A 224 0.80 20.35 -10.14
N LYS A 225 1.62 21.10 -10.91
CA LYS A 225 2.82 21.82 -10.42
C LYS A 225 3.79 20.90 -9.61
N MET A 226 3.82 19.61 -9.92
CA MET A 226 4.62 18.59 -9.20
C MET A 226 6.08 18.52 -9.67
N MET A 227 6.39 19.11 -10.83
CA MET A 227 7.75 19.25 -11.36
C MET A 227 8.14 20.72 -11.49
N ALA A 228 9.44 20.99 -11.64
CA ALA A 228 9.94 22.32 -11.98
C ALA A 228 9.34 22.78 -13.33
N PRO A 229 8.88 24.04 -13.46
CA PRO A 229 8.06 24.50 -14.59
C PRO A 229 8.80 24.49 -15.93
N ASP A 230 10.11 24.75 -15.87
CA ASP A 230 11.10 24.73 -16.94
C ASP A 230 11.49 23.32 -17.42
N ARG A 231 11.09 22.26 -16.70
CA ARG A 231 11.48 20.89 -17.04
C ARG A 231 10.92 20.45 -18.39
N ASP A 232 11.81 19.97 -19.25
CA ASP A 232 11.48 19.48 -20.59
C ASP A 232 11.07 18.00 -20.58
N PHE A 233 10.52 17.54 -21.70
CA PHE A 233 10.07 16.14 -21.82
C PHE A 233 11.24 15.15 -21.89
N LYS A 234 12.39 15.51 -22.48
CA LYS A 234 13.53 14.60 -22.63
C LYS A 234 14.14 14.26 -21.27
N THR A 235 14.30 15.27 -20.40
CA THR A 235 14.78 15.05 -19.03
C THR A 235 13.75 14.24 -18.23
N TYR A 236 12.45 14.57 -18.33
CA TYR A 236 11.39 13.78 -17.68
C TYR A 236 11.39 12.31 -18.13
N TRP A 237 11.46 12.05 -19.44
CA TRP A 237 11.52 10.69 -20.01
C TRP A 237 12.70 9.91 -19.45
N SER A 238 13.87 10.56 -19.31
CA SER A 238 15.05 9.93 -18.70
C SER A 238 14.82 9.52 -17.24
N TYR A 239 14.00 10.24 -16.47
CA TYR A 239 13.61 9.84 -15.11
C TYR A 239 12.57 8.73 -15.10
N PHE A 240 11.58 8.82 -16.00
CA PHE A 240 10.50 7.83 -16.16
C PHE A 240 11.05 6.43 -16.45
N ILE A 241 11.91 6.28 -17.47
CA ILE A 241 12.45 4.96 -17.86
C ILE A 241 13.45 4.40 -16.84
N ASN A 242 14.21 5.26 -16.16
CA ASN A 242 15.21 4.84 -15.18
C ASN A 242 14.66 4.76 -13.74
N SER A 243 13.37 5.06 -13.54
CA SER A 243 12.74 5.16 -12.21
C SER A 243 13.58 5.98 -11.22
N LYS A 244 13.95 7.21 -11.61
CA LYS A 244 14.79 8.15 -10.83
C LYS A 244 13.98 9.28 -10.20
#